data_AF-A0A387FKJ8-F1
#
_entry.id   AF-A0A387FKJ8-F1
#
_cell.length_a   1.000
_cell.length_b   1.000
_cell.length_c   1.000
_cell.angle_alpha   90.00
_cell.angle_beta   90.00
_cell.angle_gamma   90.00
#
_symmetry.space_group_name_H-M   'P 1'
#
loop_
_entity.id
_entity.type
_entity.pdbx_description
1 polymer ?
#
loop_
_entity_poly.entity_id
_entity_poly.type
_entity_poly.pdbx_seq_one_letter_code
_entity_poly.pdbx_strand_id
1 'polypeptide(L)'
;MDTADIDRLANDLKEAAAECGALLLEAVLPVEGRGGFIASVSFGEFLNLIRHAKPKIVYLITTSFDAAEELGDNFEEDDISDLPEAKKIIAIWRSHDGQACRVAAGLMCDGILHRAIEQTDWLEEFEGEIEQLVTELLQQQEISERELQAAKEKTIILKAKQLMGDSRFNGPKVGTGKRTALAQHLFPDLDQPTIRAIVDRAINDHWLATAPK
;
A
#
# COMPACT_ATOMS: atom_id res chain seq x y z
N MET A 1 -13.90 22.78 -1.99
CA MET A 1 -13.01 23.72 -1.31
C MET A 1 -11.76 23.93 -2.16
N ASP A 2 -11.36 25.19 -2.37
CA ASP A 2 -10.16 25.53 -3.14
C ASP A 2 -9.00 26.02 -2.25
N THR A 3 -7.84 26.30 -2.86
CA THR A 3 -6.65 26.79 -2.17
C THR A 3 -6.92 28.09 -1.38
N ALA A 4 -7.74 28.98 -1.92
CA ALA A 4 -8.05 30.25 -1.27
C ALA A 4 -8.94 30.05 -0.03
N ASP A 5 -9.82 29.06 -0.06
CA ASP A 5 -10.58 28.64 1.12
C ASP A 5 -9.65 28.12 2.22
N ILE A 6 -8.64 27.30 1.89
CA ILE A 6 -7.65 26.79 2.86
C ILE A 6 -6.86 27.93 3.51
N ASP A 7 -6.37 28.87 2.69
CA ASP A 7 -5.67 30.05 3.20
C ASP A 7 -6.55 30.91 4.11
N ARG A 8 -7.83 31.10 3.75
CA ARG A 8 -8.80 31.81 4.58
C ARG A 8 -8.99 31.11 5.92
N LEU A 9 -9.21 29.79 5.92
CA LEU A 9 -9.39 28.99 7.13
C LEU A 9 -8.17 29.07 8.05
N ALA A 10 -6.96 29.00 7.49
CA ALA A 10 -5.72 29.16 8.25
C ALA A 10 -5.62 30.55 8.90
N ASN A 11 -6.05 31.61 8.20
CA ASN A 11 -6.08 32.97 8.75
C ASN A 11 -7.14 33.15 9.84
N ASP A 12 -8.35 32.62 9.64
CA ASP A 12 -9.44 32.67 10.63
C ASP A 12 -9.03 32.01 11.95
N LEU A 13 -8.27 30.90 11.89
CA LEU A 13 -7.69 30.27 13.08
C LEU A 13 -6.64 31.12 13.76
N LYS A 14 -5.75 31.75 12.98
CA LYS A 14 -4.71 32.63 13.53
C LYS A 14 -5.33 33.81 14.26
N GLU A 15 -6.37 34.39 13.69
CA GLU A 15 -7.16 35.46 14.31
C GLU A 15 -7.85 34.99 15.58
N ALA A 16 -8.58 33.87 15.54
CA ALA A 16 -9.28 33.33 16.72
C ALA A 16 -8.32 32.99 17.88
N ALA A 17 -7.15 32.44 17.56
CA ALA A 17 -6.10 32.17 18.55
C ALA A 17 -5.55 33.48 19.14
N ALA A 18 -5.27 34.48 18.31
CA ALA A 18 -4.77 35.78 18.75
C ALA A 18 -5.78 36.53 19.64
N GLU A 19 -7.07 36.52 19.30
CA GLU A 19 -8.16 37.07 20.10
C GLU A 19 -8.20 36.48 21.53
N CYS A 20 -7.84 35.20 21.65
CA CYS A 20 -7.81 34.48 22.92
C CYS A 20 -6.47 34.57 23.66
N GLY A 21 -5.45 35.18 23.05
CA GLY A 21 -4.08 35.18 23.58
C GLY A 21 -3.43 33.79 23.60
N ALA A 22 -3.88 32.89 22.73
CA ALA A 22 -3.33 31.55 22.60
C ALA A 22 -2.00 31.58 21.84
N LEU A 23 -1.05 30.75 22.24
CA LEU A 23 0.16 30.48 21.46
C LEU A 23 -0.20 29.58 20.27
N LEU A 24 0.13 30.03 19.08
CA LEU A 24 0.10 29.19 17.88
C LEU A 24 1.40 28.41 17.77
N LEU A 25 1.30 27.09 17.68
CA LEU A 25 2.44 26.21 17.51
C LEU A 25 2.27 25.39 16.24
N GLU A 26 3.27 25.45 15.38
CA GLU A 26 3.31 24.62 14.19
C GLU A 26 3.71 23.20 14.56
N ALA A 27 2.77 22.25 14.39
CA ALA A 27 3.00 20.85 14.70
C ALA A 27 2.13 19.93 13.84
N VAL A 28 2.72 18.81 13.44
CA VAL A 28 2.01 17.69 12.85
C VAL A 28 1.17 17.03 13.94
N LEU A 29 -0.15 16.99 13.73
CA LEU A 29 -1.06 16.31 14.64
C LEU A 29 -1.06 14.81 14.31
N PRO A 30 -0.70 13.93 15.26
CA PRO A 30 -0.72 12.51 15.00
C PRO A 30 -2.17 12.07 14.68
N VAL A 31 -2.35 11.44 13.51
CA VAL A 31 -3.64 10.89 13.09
C VAL A 31 -3.99 9.67 13.93
N GLU A 32 -2.97 8.92 14.36
CA GLU A 32 -3.08 7.74 15.20
C GLU A 32 -2.14 7.82 16.41
N GLY A 33 -2.69 7.62 17.60
CA GLY A 33 -1.93 7.54 18.84
C GLY A 33 -2.63 6.65 19.84
N ARG A 34 -1.95 5.58 20.29
CA ARG A 34 -2.41 4.76 21.41
C ARG A 34 -2.27 5.57 22.69
N GLY A 35 -3.33 6.27 23.11
CA GLY A 35 -3.40 6.80 24.49
C GLY A 35 -4.23 8.05 24.78
N GLY A 36 -4.82 8.71 23.78
CA GLY A 36 -5.62 9.94 24.00
C GLY A 36 -7.01 9.88 23.39
N PHE A 37 -7.98 10.57 24.00
CA PHE A 37 -9.28 10.81 23.38
C PHE A 37 -9.13 11.90 22.31
N ILE A 38 -9.56 11.60 21.09
CA ILE A 38 -9.51 12.54 19.96
C ILE A 38 -10.95 12.80 19.51
N ALA A 39 -11.30 14.08 19.33
CA ALA A 39 -12.60 14.49 18.80
C ALA A 39 -12.39 15.31 17.52
N SER A 40 -12.80 14.76 16.38
CA SER A 40 -12.86 15.51 15.12
C SER A 40 -14.13 16.36 15.10
N VAL A 41 -13.98 17.65 14.82
CA VAL A 41 -15.09 18.61 14.71
C VAL A 41 -14.97 19.40 13.41
N SER A 42 -16.07 20.01 12.97
CA SER A 42 -16.01 20.91 11.81
C SER A 42 -15.18 22.16 12.15
N PHE A 43 -14.64 22.82 11.13
CA PHE A 43 -13.81 24.01 11.32
C PHE A 43 -14.56 25.15 12.02
N GLY A 44 -15.84 25.34 11.70
CA GLY A 44 -16.68 26.34 12.37
C GLY A 44 -16.90 26.05 13.85
N GLU A 45 -17.12 24.79 14.22
CA GLU A 45 -17.21 24.37 15.63
C GLU A 45 -15.87 24.52 16.35
N PHE A 46 -14.76 24.23 15.66
CA PHE A 46 -13.42 24.38 16.21
C PHE A 46 -13.08 25.84 16.54
N LEU A 47 -13.43 26.79 15.67
CA LEU A 47 -13.28 28.22 15.93
C LEU A 47 -14.10 28.66 17.16
N ASN A 48 -15.32 28.16 17.28
CA ASN A 48 -16.16 28.42 18.46
C ASN A 48 -15.55 27.83 19.73
N LEU A 49 -14.95 26.64 19.63
CA LEU A 49 -14.26 25.99 20.73
C LEU A 49 -13.05 26.79 21.20
N ILE A 50 -12.22 27.34 20.30
CA ILE A 50 -11.10 28.22 20.66
C ILE A 50 -11.61 29.41 21.47
N ARG A 51 -12.65 30.10 20.97
CA ARG A 51 -13.21 31.29 21.63
C ARG A 51 -13.81 30.98 23.00
N HIS A 52 -14.42 29.81 23.16
CA HIS A 52 -15.05 29.40 24.41
C HIS A 52 -14.04 28.87 25.44
N ALA A 53 -13.21 27.91 25.03
CA ALA A 53 -12.24 27.25 25.90
C ALA A 53 -11.05 28.14 26.25
N LYS A 54 -10.75 29.15 25.42
CA LYS A 54 -9.60 30.05 25.55
C LYS A 54 -8.31 29.26 25.82
N PRO A 55 -7.94 28.34 24.90
CA PRO A 55 -6.80 27.47 25.10
C PRO A 55 -5.52 28.29 25.20
N LYS A 56 -4.52 27.77 25.94
CA LYS A 56 -3.20 28.40 25.98
C LYS A 56 -2.38 28.13 24.72
N ILE A 57 -2.65 27.00 24.06
CA ILE A 57 -1.91 26.53 22.88
C ILE A 57 -2.93 26.02 21.86
N VAL A 58 -2.76 26.45 20.62
CA VAL A 58 -3.44 25.90 19.45
C VAL A 58 -2.35 25.40 18.50
N TYR A 59 -2.43 24.13 18.12
CA TYR A 59 -1.60 23.53 17.10
C TYR A 59 -2.20 23.84 15.74
N LEU A 60 -1.40 24.30 14.79
CA LEU A 60 -1.84 24.61 13.43
C LEU A 60 -0.75 24.22 12.44
N ILE A 61 -1.12 23.50 11.40
CA ILE A 61 -0.27 23.23 10.25
C ILE A 61 -1.05 23.52 8.97
N THR A 62 -0.37 24.18 8.03
CA THR A 62 -0.84 24.36 6.66
C THR A 62 0.17 23.67 5.76
N THR A 63 -0.29 22.69 5.00
CA THR A 63 0.55 21.91 4.10
C THR A 63 0.47 22.50 2.70
N SER A 64 1.62 22.70 2.08
CA SER A 64 1.74 23.00 0.66
C SER A 64 1.93 21.70 -0.11
N PHE A 65 1.27 21.61 -1.26
CA PHE A 65 1.35 20.45 -2.12
C PHE A 65 2.67 20.37 -2.88
N ASP A 66 3.23 19.18 -2.98
CA ASP A 66 4.27 18.81 -3.93
C ASP A 66 3.91 17.44 -4.50
N ALA A 67 3.62 17.38 -5.80
CA ALA A 67 3.13 16.15 -6.42
C ALA A 67 4.12 14.97 -6.30
N ALA A 68 5.43 15.23 -6.23
CA ALA A 68 6.44 14.18 -6.12
C ALA A 68 6.59 13.69 -4.67
N GLU A 69 6.57 14.61 -3.70
CA GLU A 69 6.62 14.28 -2.27
C GLU A 69 5.36 13.53 -1.83
N GLU A 70 4.18 14.03 -2.19
CA GLU A 70 2.90 13.41 -1.84
C GLU A 70 2.75 12.01 -2.47
N LEU A 71 3.25 11.83 -3.70
CA LEU A 71 3.32 10.51 -4.30
C LEU A 71 4.27 9.61 -3.51
N GLY A 72 5.48 10.10 -3.20
CA GLY A 72 6.47 9.36 -2.41
C GLY A 72 5.96 8.89 -1.04
N ASP A 73 5.23 9.74 -0.31
CA ASP A 73 4.69 9.42 1.02
C ASP A 73 3.68 8.26 1.02
N ASN A 74 3.05 7.99 -0.13
CA ASN A 74 2.09 6.89 -0.29
C ASN A 74 2.75 5.56 -0.66
N PHE A 75 4.07 5.54 -0.85
CA PHE A 75 4.82 4.36 -1.28
C PHE A 75 6.00 4.09 -0.35
N GLU A 76 6.10 2.86 0.17
CA GLU A 76 7.25 2.45 1.01
C GLU A 76 8.53 2.21 0.18
N GLU A 77 8.45 2.24 -1.17
CA GLU A 77 9.55 1.98 -2.09
C GLU A 77 10.05 3.26 -2.77
N ASP A 78 11.35 3.53 -2.61
CA ASP A 78 12.04 4.76 -3.08
C ASP A 78 11.97 4.99 -4.61
N ASP A 79 11.65 3.96 -5.41
CA ASP A 79 11.74 3.99 -6.88
C ASP A 79 10.38 4.19 -7.59
N ILE A 80 9.27 4.34 -6.87
CA ILE A 80 7.95 4.43 -7.51
C ILE A 80 7.77 5.73 -8.29
N SER A 81 8.44 6.81 -7.86
CA SER A 81 8.50 8.08 -8.60
C SER A 81 9.14 7.93 -9.99
N ASP A 82 9.88 6.85 -10.24
CA ASP A 82 10.51 6.59 -11.53
C ASP A 82 9.63 5.84 -12.53
N LEU A 83 8.50 5.27 -12.10
CA LEU A 83 7.56 4.58 -12.97
C LEU A 83 6.94 5.56 -14.00
N PRO A 84 6.79 5.16 -15.28
CA PRO A 84 6.18 6.00 -16.30
C PRO A 84 4.79 6.54 -15.90
N GLU A 85 3.99 5.71 -15.23
CA GLU A 85 2.65 6.02 -14.75
C GLU A 85 2.71 7.07 -13.61
N ALA A 86 3.61 6.89 -12.63
CA ALA A 86 3.83 7.87 -11.57
C ALA A 86 4.31 9.21 -12.11
N LYS A 87 5.26 9.20 -13.05
CA LYS A 87 5.75 10.42 -13.75
C LYS A 87 4.63 11.16 -14.47
N LYS A 88 3.66 10.43 -15.02
CA LYS A 88 2.49 11.03 -15.67
C LYS A 88 1.58 11.72 -14.66
N ILE A 89 1.28 11.09 -13.53
CA ILE A 89 0.49 11.69 -12.44
C ILE A 89 1.20 12.97 -11.96
N ILE A 90 2.49 12.89 -11.60
CA ILE A 90 3.28 14.06 -11.16
C ILE A 90 3.20 15.20 -12.19
N ALA A 91 3.34 14.89 -13.48
CA ALA A 91 3.30 15.90 -14.54
C ALA A 91 1.92 16.58 -14.68
N ILE A 92 0.82 15.86 -14.44
CA ILE A 92 -0.54 16.41 -14.48
C ILE A 92 -0.76 17.38 -13.31
N TRP A 93 -0.32 16.98 -12.12
CA TRP A 93 -0.62 17.70 -10.88
C TRP A 93 0.38 18.80 -10.53
N ARG A 94 1.51 18.88 -11.24
CA ARG A 94 2.56 19.88 -11.06
C ARG A 94 2.09 21.34 -11.03
N SER A 95 0.96 21.65 -11.69
CA SER A 95 0.39 23.02 -11.64
C SER A 95 -0.10 23.43 -10.26
N HIS A 96 -0.31 22.48 -9.35
CA HIS A 96 -0.72 22.69 -7.98
C HIS A 96 0.46 22.78 -7.00
N ASP A 97 1.69 22.53 -7.44
CA ASP A 97 2.87 22.58 -6.58
C ASP A 97 3.02 23.96 -5.90
N GLY A 98 3.27 23.93 -4.59
CA GLY A 98 3.39 25.09 -3.73
C GLY A 98 2.06 25.71 -3.29
N GLN A 99 0.91 25.23 -3.80
CA GLN A 99 -0.40 25.68 -3.32
C GLN A 99 -0.75 25.03 -1.97
N ALA A 100 -1.42 25.78 -1.10
CA ALA A 100 -1.95 25.22 0.14
C ALA A 100 -3.04 24.18 -0.17
N CYS A 101 -2.85 22.94 0.27
CA CYS A 101 -3.75 21.82 -0.02
C CYS A 101 -4.51 21.34 1.20
N ARG A 102 -3.96 21.51 2.40
CA ARG A 102 -4.53 21.01 3.65
C ARG A 102 -4.26 21.98 4.79
N VAL A 103 -5.25 22.16 5.65
CA VAL A 103 -5.09 22.83 6.94
C VAL A 103 -5.57 21.90 8.05
N ALA A 104 -4.74 21.70 9.04
CA ALA A 104 -5.09 20.92 10.23
C ALA A 104 -4.81 21.74 11.48
N ALA A 105 -5.77 21.73 12.40
CA ALA A 105 -5.68 22.43 13.65
C ALA A 105 -6.10 21.53 14.80
N GLY A 106 -5.49 21.77 15.97
CA GLY A 106 -5.71 20.94 17.15
C GLY A 106 -5.56 21.73 18.44
N LEU A 107 -6.36 21.38 19.44
CA LEU A 107 -6.21 21.93 20.80
C LEU A 107 -6.57 20.86 21.82
N MET A 108 -5.94 20.94 22.99
CA MET A 108 -6.29 20.08 24.12
C MET A 108 -7.29 20.80 25.03
N CYS A 109 -8.46 20.21 25.23
CA CYS A 109 -9.47 20.68 26.18
C CYS A 109 -9.96 19.49 27.02
N ASP A 110 -9.96 19.62 28.34
CA ASP A 110 -10.45 18.57 29.27
C ASP A 110 -9.85 17.16 29.04
N GLY A 111 -8.60 17.10 28.57
CA GLY A 111 -7.92 15.84 28.27
C GLY A 111 -8.29 15.20 26.93
N ILE A 112 -9.06 15.91 26.09
CA ILE A 112 -9.43 15.53 24.73
C ILE A 112 -8.68 16.41 23.74
N LEU A 113 -8.02 15.78 22.76
CA LEU A 113 -7.46 16.48 21.60
C LEU A 113 -8.60 16.71 20.60
N HIS A 114 -9.10 17.93 20.55
CA HIS A 114 -10.03 18.35 19.51
C HIS A 114 -9.22 18.68 18.27
N ARG A 115 -9.69 18.26 17.09
CA ARG A 115 -9.04 18.58 15.82
C ARG A 115 -10.06 18.96 14.74
N ALA A 116 -9.65 19.82 13.84
CA ALA A 116 -10.34 20.12 12.59
C ALA A 116 -9.33 20.01 11.45
N ILE A 117 -9.71 19.31 10.39
CA ILE A 117 -8.87 19.08 9.21
C ILE A 117 -9.75 19.39 8.01
N GLU A 118 -9.24 20.22 7.11
CA GLU A 118 -9.88 20.54 5.83
C GLU A 118 -8.82 20.43 4.75
N GLN A 119 -9.24 19.98 3.57
CA GLN A 119 -8.38 19.85 2.40
C GLN A 119 -9.10 20.31 1.13
N THR A 120 -8.32 20.58 0.09
CA THR A 120 -8.86 20.95 -1.21
C THR A 120 -9.51 19.74 -1.90
N ASP A 121 -10.55 19.99 -2.68
CA ASP A 121 -11.25 18.92 -3.42
C ASP A 121 -10.30 18.24 -4.42
N TRP A 122 -9.41 19.03 -5.02
CA TRP A 122 -8.44 18.55 -5.99
C TRP A 122 -7.34 17.68 -5.35
N LEU A 123 -7.07 17.83 -4.05
CA LEU A 123 -6.15 16.93 -3.34
C LEU A 123 -6.78 15.53 -3.22
N GLU A 124 -8.08 15.44 -2.95
CA GLU A 124 -8.81 14.17 -2.90
C GLU A 124 -8.82 13.47 -4.27
N GLU A 125 -8.94 14.23 -5.36
CA GLU A 125 -8.81 13.70 -6.72
C GLU A 125 -7.41 13.12 -6.97
N PHE A 126 -6.36 13.83 -6.55
CA PHE A 126 -4.98 13.35 -6.64
C PHE A 126 -4.73 12.09 -5.80
N GLU A 127 -5.19 12.07 -4.54
CA GLU A 127 -5.10 10.91 -3.64
C GLU A 127 -5.81 9.69 -4.28
N GLY A 128 -6.96 9.89 -4.92
CA GLY A 128 -7.67 8.84 -5.66
C GLY A 128 -6.89 8.29 -6.87
N GLU A 129 -6.17 9.14 -7.62
CA GLU A 129 -5.30 8.67 -8.72
C GLU A 129 -4.12 7.84 -8.19
N ILE A 130 -3.55 8.21 -7.03
CA ILE A 130 -2.51 7.41 -6.37
C ILE A 130 -3.06 6.06 -5.94
N GLU A 131 -4.21 6.02 -5.25
CA GLU A 131 -4.82 4.76 -4.81
C GLU A 131 -5.11 3.81 -5.99
N GLN A 132 -5.53 4.37 -7.13
CA GLN A 132 -5.72 3.60 -8.35
C GLN A 132 -4.39 3.03 -8.86
N LEU A 133 -3.33 3.84 -8.92
CA LEU A 133 -2.01 3.38 -9.34
C LEU A 133 -1.49 2.25 -8.42
N VAL A 134 -1.60 2.41 -7.10
CA VAL A 134 -1.24 1.37 -6.12
C VAL A 134 -2.00 0.07 -6.43
N THR A 135 -3.30 0.18 -6.64
CA THR A 135 -4.16 -0.97 -6.93
C THR A 135 -3.76 -1.66 -8.23
N GLU A 136 -3.46 -0.90 -9.28
CA GLU A 136 -3.03 -1.44 -10.57
C GLU A 136 -1.68 -2.16 -10.47
N LEU A 137 -0.72 -1.60 -9.75
CA LEU A 137 0.59 -2.22 -9.53
C LEU A 137 0.46 -3.56 -8.78
N LEU A 138 -0.35 -3.60 -7.72
CA LEU A 138 -0.63 -4.83 -6.97
C LEU A 138 -1.29 -5.90 -7.85
N GLN A 139 -2.23 -5.51 -8.72
CA GLN A 139 -2.86 -6.44 -9.66
C GLN A 139 -1.88 -6.97 -10.70
N GLN A 140 -1.00 -6.12 -11.25
CA GLN A 140 0.02 -6.53 -12.20
C GLN A 140 1.02 -7.51 -11.57
N GLN A 141 1.42 -7.26 -10.33
CA GLN A 141 2.27 -8.18 -9.57
C GLN A 141 1.56 -9.53 -9.39
N GLU A 142 0.30 -9.54 -8.98
CA GLU A 142 -0.45 -10.79 -8.80
C GLU A 142 -0.59 -11.57 -10.12
N ILE A 143 -0.86 -10.89 -11.24
CA ILE A 143 -0.91 -11.51 -12.57
C ILE A 143 0.44 -12.12 -12.92
N SER A 144 1.53 -11.37 -12.76
CA SER A 144 2.90 -11.84 -13.04
C SER A 144 3.26 -13.06 -12.20
N GLU A 145 2.93 -13.07 -10.91
CA GLU A 145 3.14 -14.20 -10.02
C GLU A 145 2.31 -15.43 -10.44
N ARG A 146 1.04 -15.22 -10.82
CA ARG A 146 0.17 -16.29 -11.34
C ARG A 146 0.71 -16.87 -12.66
N GLU A 147 1.19 -16.03 -13.57
CA GLU A 147 1.78 -16.46 -14.84
C GLU A 147 3.07 -17.25 -14.62
N LEU A 148 3.93 -16.77 -13.74
CA LEU A 148 5.16 -17.46 -13.33
C LEU A 148 4.83 -18.82 -12.72
N GLN A 149 3.83 -18.89 -11.84
CA GLN A 149 3.40 -20.13 -11.22
C GLN A 149 2.78 -21.10 -12.24
N ALA A 150 1.98 -20.60 -13.18
CA ALA A 150 1.42 -21.40 -14.26
C ALA A 150 2.51 -21.96 -15.19
N ALA A 151 3.55 -21.17 -15.49
CA ALA A 151 4.70 -21.63 -16.27
C ALA A 151 5.49 -22.72 -15.53
N LYS A 152 5.72 -22.56 -14.22
CA LYS A 152 6.35 -23.58 -13.36
C LYS A 152 5.54 -24.87 -13.33
N GLU A 153 4.22 -24.78 -13.14
CA GLU A 153 3.32 -25.93 -13.12
C GLU A 153 3.32 -26.68 -14.47
N LYS A 154 3.29 -25.96 -15.60
CA LYS A 154 3.39 -26.58 -16.94
C LYS A 154 4.69 -27.37 -17.11
N THR A 155 5.81 -26.80 -16.65
CA THR A 155 7.11 -27.50 -16.65
C THR A 155 7.06 -28.76 -15.79
N ILE A 156 6.51 -28.67 -14.58
CA ILE A 156 6.36 -29.82 -13.67
C ILE A 156 5.54 -30.93 -14.35
N ILE A 157 4.39 -30.60 -14.94
CA ILE A 157 3.52 -31.56 -15.63
C ILE A 157 4.26 -32.25 -16.79
N LEU A 158 4.97 -31.48 -17.62
CA LEU A 158 5.70 -32.04 -18.76
C LEU A 158 6.80 -33.01 -18.31
N LYS A 159 7.58 -32.61 -17.28
CA LYS A 159 8.67 -33.41 -16.73
C LYS A 159 8.16 -34.63 -15.96
N ALA A 160 7.03 -34.53 -15.28
CA ALA A 160 6.37 -35.66 -14.63
C ALA A 160 5.95 -36.72 -15.65
N LYS A 161 5.38 -36.31 -16.80
CA LYS A 161 5.07 -37.24 -17.90
C LYS A 161 6.30 -37.92 -18.47
N GLN A 162 7.40 -37.18 -18.65
CA GLN A 162 8.69 -37.76 -19.08
C GLN A 162 9.20 -38.80 -18.08
N LEU A 163 9.10 -38.50 -16.79
CA LEU A 163 9.51 -39.38 -15.71
C LEU A 163 8.65 -40.65 -15.64
N MET A 164 7.32 -40.54 -15.80
CA MET A 164 6.42 -41.70 -15.86
C MET A 164 6.66 -42.59 -17.08
N GLY A 165 7.12 -42.02 -18.20
CA GLY A 165 7.47 -42.76 -19.41
C GLY A 165 8.73 -43.62 -19.27
N ASP A 166 9.56 -43.39 -18.25
CA ASP A 166 10.74 -44.20 -17.98
C ASP A 166 10.35 -45.52 -17.30
N SER A 167 10.78 -46.64 -17.89
CA SER A 167 10.49 -47.99 -17.37
C SER A 167 11.03 -48.21 -15.94
N ARG A 168 12.06 -47.47 -15.54
CA ARG A 168 12.66 -47.52 -14.19
C ARG A 168 11.79 -46.84 -13.14
N PHE A 169 10.89 -45.93 -13.53
CA PHE A 169 10.02 -45.23 -12.60
C PHE A 169 8.88 -46.12 -12.08
N ASN A 170 8.31 -46.95 -12.97
CA ASN A 170 7.21 -47.89 -12.68
C ASN A 170 7.69 -49.31 -12.33
N GLY A 171 9.00 -49.48 -12.08
CA GLY A 171 9.57 -50.78 -11.78
C GLY A 171 9.03 -51.40 -10.48
N PRO A 172 9.08 -52.74 -10.33
CA PRO A 172 8.65 -53.40 -9.10
C PRO A 172 9.51 -52.97 -7.91
N LYS A 173 8.87 -52.61 -6.79
CA LYS A 173 9.51 -52.19 -5.51
C LYS A 173 10.36 -50.90 -5.60
N VAL A 174 10.01 -49.96 -6.46
CA VAL A 174 10.65 -48.63 -6.52
C VAL A 174 9.97 -47.68 -5.52
N GLY A 175 10.66 -47.35 -4.42
CA GLY A 175 10.20 -46.36 -3.44
C GLY A 175 10.53 -44.91 -3.83
N THR A 176 9.95 -43.94 -3.12
CA THR A 176 10.06 -42.50 -3.40
C THR A 176 11.51 -42.03 -3.55
N GLY A 177 12.42 -42.44 -2.66
CA GLY A 177 13.83 -42.05 -2.76
C GLY A 177 14.54 -42.50 -4.05
N LYS A 178 14.17 -43.66 -4.60
CA LYS A 178 14.70 -44.14 -5.89
C LYS A 178 14.10 -43.38 -7.07
N ARG A 179 12.82 -42.99 -6.98
CA ARG A 179 12.15 -42.13 -7.96
C ARG A 179 12.75 -40.72 -7.98
N THR A 180 13.07 -40.19 -6.80
CA THR A 180 13.77 -38.90 -6.66
C THR A 180 15.19 -38.96 -7.23
N ALA A 181 15.96 -40.02 -6.94
CA ALA A 181 17.29 -40.19 -7.53
C ALA A 181 17.25 -40.33 -9.07
N LEU A 182 16.24 -41.03 -9.60
CA LEU A 182 16.01 -41.11 -11.05
C LEU A 182 15.67 -39.74 -11.66
N ALA A 183 14.80 -38.95 -11.00
CA ALA A 183 14.46 -37.61 -11.44
C ALA A 183 15.66 -36.65 -11.41
N GLN A 184 16.50 -36.73 -10.37
CA GLN A 184 17.77 -35.98 -10.30
C GLN A 184 18.73 -36.33 -11.44
N HIS A 185 18.77 -37.60 -11.84
CA HIS A 185 19.61 -38.03 -12.95
C HIS A 185 19.07 -37.58 -14.31
N LEU A 186 17.75 -37.59 -14.49
CA LEU A 186 17.09 -37.16 -15.74
C LEU A 186 17.06 -35.64 -15.90
N PHE A 187 17.04 -34.90 -14.79
CA PHE A 187 16.94 -33.44 -14.76
C PHE A 187 18.01 -32.83 -13.85
N PRO A 188 19.30 -32.88 -14.23
CA PRO A 188 20.41 -32.46 -13.38
C PRO A 188 20.44 -30.94 -13.13
N ASP A 189 19.84 -30.16 -14.01
CA ASP A 189 19.83 -28.69 -13.94
C ASP A 189 18.71 -28.13 -13.05
N LEU A 190 17.89 -28.99 -12.44
CA LEU A 190 16.77 -28.58 -11.58
C LEU A 190 17.15 -28.64 -10.10
N ASP A 191 16.57 -27.72 -9.32
CA ASP A 191 16.74 -27.68 -7.88
C ASP A 191 15.92 -28.77 -7.16
N GLN A 192 16.34 -29.13 -5.95
CA GLN A 192 15.72 -30.18 -5.15
C GLN A 192 14.22 -29.98 -4.89
N PRO A 193 13.72 -28.77 -4.57
CA PRO A 193 12.29 -28.50 -4.46
C PRO A 193 11.50 -28.83 -5.74
N THR A 194 11.94 -28.35 -6.91
CA THR A 194 11.25 -28.65 -8.18
C THR A 194 11.30 -30.14 -8.53
N ILE A 195 12.42 -30.82 -8.26
CA ILE A 195 12.53 -32.27 -8.47
C ILE A 195 11.52 -33.03 -7.60
N ARG A 196 11.35 -32.66 -6.33
CA ARG A 196 10.35 -33.28 -5.45
C ARG A 196 8.94 -33.08 -6.00
N ALA A 197 8.60 -31.86 -6.41
CA ALA A 197 7.30 -31.55 -7.00
C ALA A 197 7.00 -32.38 -8.27
N ILE A 198 8.00 -32.57 -9.14
CA ILE A 198 7.90 -33.43 -10.33
C ILE A 198 7.63 -34.89 -9.95
N VAL A 199 8.36 -35.41 -8.97
CA VAL A 199 8.22 -36.82 -8.52
C VAL A 199 6.85 -37.04 -7.88
N ASP A 200 6.42 -36.15 -6.99
CA ASP A 200 5.12 -36.24 -6.32
C ASP A 200 3.98 -36.17 -7.34
N ARG A 201 4.08 -35.27 -8.33
CA ARG A 201 3.11 -35.21 -9.41
C ARG A 201 3.09 -36.48 -10.26
N ALA A 202 4.26 -37.01 -10.64
CA ALA A 202 4.35 -38.25 -11.42
C ALA A 202 3.79 -39.47 -10.67
N ILE A 203 3.98 -39.53 -9.34
CA ILE A 203 3.39 -40.58 -8.50
C ILE A 203 1.86 -40.47 -8.48
N ASN A 204 1.33 -39.26 -8.28
CA ASN A 204 -0.11 -39.01 -8.26
C ASN A 204 -0.78 -39.31 -9.61
N ASP A 205 -0.17 -38.85 -10.71
CA ASP A 205 -0.67 -39.11 -12.06
C ASP A 205 -0.63 -40.61 -12.40
N HIS A 206 0.41 -41.34 -11.99
CA HIS A 206 0.48 -42.80 -12.15
C HIS A 206 -0.61 -43.52 -11.34
N TRP A 207 -0.87 -43.09 -10.11
CA TRP A 207 -1.93 -43.65 -9.27
C TRP A 207 -3.31 -43.43 -9.87
N LEU A 208 -3.60 -42.22 -10.36
CA LEU A 208 -4.86 -41.91 -11.06
C LEU A 208 -5.03 -42.71 -12.35
N ALA A 209 -3.94 -42.97 -13.08
CA ALA A 209 -3.96 -43.79 -14.29
C ALA A 209 -4.16 -45.29 -14.01
N THR A 210 -3.84 -45.76 -12.81
CA THR A 210 -3.90 -47.18 -12.40
C THR A 210 -5.06 -47.50 -11.45
N ALA A 211 -5.81 -46.49 -11.01
CA ALA A 211 -7.01 -46.66 -10.18
C ALA A 211 -8.13 -47.37 -10.98
N PRO A 212 -8.81 -48.38 -10.39
CA PRO A 212 -9.94 -49.04 -11.04
C PRO A 212 -11.10 -48.06 -11.22
N LYS A 213 -11.70 -48.04 -12.42
CA LYS A 213 -12.95 -47.31 -12.71
C LYS A 213 -14.15 -47.97 -12.05
#